data_AF-A0A2V9VK06-F1
#
_entry.id   AF-A0A2V9VK06-F1
#
_cell.length_a   1.000
_cell.length_b   1.000
_cell.length_c   1.000
_cell.angle_alpha   90.00
_cell.angle_beta   90.00
_cell.angle_gamma   90.00
#
_symmetry.space_group_name_H-M   'P 1'
#
loop_
_entity.id
_entity.type
_entity.pdbx_description
1 polymer ?
#
loop_
_entity_poly.entity_id
_entity_poly.type
_entity_poly.pdbx_seq_one_letter_code
_entity_poly.pdbx_strand_id
1 'polypeptide(L)'
;MAGASPLIQIELGPPVRQPKPAWLRAKAPVGDNFHNLKKLARGLGLHTVCESAQCPNIGECWNHRTATFMLLGDICTRRCGFCAVPKGKPEAIDWEEPQRVAEAVATLGLKHAVVTSVNRDDDNVGGAKVFAETIRAIRASTPDCRVEVLIPDFQGLEEPLRIVLEARPDVLNHNTETVPRLYRAVRSGARYQRTLDLLAKAKKFSPGVVTKSGVMVGLGESTDELVEVFRDLGNRGVDLLTVGQYLRPS
;
A
#
# COMPACT_ATOMS: atom_id res chain seq x y z
N MET A 1 -26.66 33.25 -35.69
CA MET A 1 -27.35 32.09 -35.08
C MET A 1 -26.33 31.34 -34.26
N ALA A 2 -26.44 31.37 -32.93
CA ALA A 2 -25.54 30.63 -32.05
C ALA A 2 -25.86 29.14 -32.19
N GLY A 3 -24.88 28.33 -32.61
CA GLY A 3 -25.03 26.89 -32.75
C GLY A 3 -25.31 26.27 -31.38
N ALA A 4 -26.38 25.49 -31.28
CA ALA A 4 -26.72 24.76 -30.07
C ALA A 4 -25.54 23.87 -29.67
N SER A 5 -25.03 24.04 -28.45
CA SER A 5 -24.05 23.13 -27.87
C SER A 5 -24.63 21.70 -27.91
N PRO A 6 -23.90 20.71 -28.44
CA PRO A 6 -24.38 19.35 -28.50
C PRO A 6 -24.68 18.87 -27.08
N LEU A 7 -25.91 18.40 -26.87
CA LEU A 7 -26.33 17.82 -25.62
C LEU A 7 -25.44 16.60 -25.33
N ILE A 8 -24.77 16.61 -24.18
CA ILE A 8 -24.00 15.46 -23.72
C ILE A 8 -25.00 14.43 -23.20
N GLN A 9 -25.19 13.36 -23.97
CA GLN A 9 -26.02 12.24 -23.54
C GLN A 9 -25.30 11.51 -22.40
N ILE A 10 -25.83 11.65 -21.18
CA ILE A 10 -25.37 10.89 -20.02
C ILE A 10 -25.80 9.45 -20.24
N GLU A 11 -24.88 8.57 -20.62
CA GLU A 11 -25.13 7.14 -20.63
C GLU A 11 -25.39 6.68 -19.20
N LEU A 12 -26.64 6.32 -18.91
CA LEU A 12 -27.10 5.86 -17.59
C LEU A 12 -26.71 4.39 -17.29
N GLY A 13 -26.09 3.71 -18.26
CA GLY A 13 -25.65 2.32 -18.13
C GLY A 13 -24.26 2.20 -17.50
N PRO A 14 -23.99 1.15 -16.70
CA PRO A 14 -22.63 0.87 -16.26
C PRO A 14 -21.75 0.62 -17.51
N PRO A 15 -20.53 1.19 -17.57
CA PRO A 15 -19.64 1.00 -18.70
C PRO A 15 -19.39 -0.50 -18.93
N VAL A 16 -19.52 -0.93 -20.18
CA VAL A 16 -19.30 -2.33 -20.58
C VAL A 16 -17.87 -2.73 -20.22
N ARG A 17 -17.72 -3.78 -19.40
CA ARG A 17 -16.39 -4.31 -19.03
C ARG A 17 -15.70 -4.82 -20.29
N GLN A 18 -14.66 -4.11 -20.73
CA GLN A 18 -13.80 -4.61 -21.80
C GLN A 18 -12.97 -5.79 -21.28
N PRO A 19 -12.73 -6.82 -22.12
CA PRO A 19 -11.85 -7.92 -21.75
C PRO A 19 -10.45 -7.40 -21.45
N LYS A 20 -9.81 -7.98 -20.44
CA LYS A 20 -8.42 -7.67 -20.10
C LYS A 20 -7.51 -8.07 -21.27
N PRO A 21 -6.42 -7.31 -21.56
CA PRO A 21 -5.45 -7.67 -22.58
C PRO A 21 -4.88 -9.07 -22.39
N ALA A 22 -4.51 -9.74 -23.48
CA ALA A 22 -4.06 -11.13 -23.43
C ALA A 22 -2.80 -11.36 -22.57
N TRP A 23 -1.91 -10.36 -22.51
CA TRP A 23 -0.70 -10.38 -21.69
C TRP A 23 -0.99 -10.24 -20.18
N LEU A 24 -2.18 -9.73 -19.82
CA LEU A 24 -2.58 -9.51 -18.44
C LEU A 24 -3.31 -10.74 -17.88
N ARG A 25 -2.60 -11.88 -17.91
CA ARG A 25 -3.07 -13.16 -17.36
C ARG A 25 -2.09 -13.62 -16.29
N ALA A 26 -2.56 -13.68 -15.05
CA ALA A 26 -1.82 -14.30 -13.96
C ALA A 26 -2.17 -15.78 -13.87
N LYS A 27 -1.20 -16.61 -13.50
CA LYS A 27 -1.46 -18.00 -13.15
C LYS A 27 -2.33 -18.02 -11.90
N ALA A 28 -3.40 -18.82 -11.89
CA ALA A 28 -4.18 -19.00 -10.69
C ALA A 28 -3.27 -19.45 -9.53
N PRO A 29 -3.50 -19.01 -8.29
CA PRO A 29 -2.76 -19.54 -7.15
C PRO A 29 -3.12 -21.03 -7.01
N VAL A 30 -2.23 -21.91 -7.47
CA VAL A 30 -2.39 -23.36 -7.35
C VAL A 30 -1.39 -23.84 -6.30
N GLY A 31 -1.89 -24.46 -5.22
CA GLY A 31 -1.06 -25.15 -4.22
C GLY A 31 -1.59 -25.07 -2.79
N ASP A 32 -1.24 -26.07 -1.98
CA ASP A 32 -1.63 -26.20 -0.57
C ASP A 32 -1.17 -25.03 0.30
N ASN A 33 -0.08 -24.37 -0.09
CA ASN A 33 0.54 -23.27 0.65
C ASN A 33 -0.32 -22.01 0.72
N PHE A 34 -1.09 -21.68 -0.32
CA PHE A 34 -2.01 -20.52 -0.29
C PHE A 34 -3.14 -20.72 0.71
N HIS A 35 -3.72 -21.93 0.74
CA HIS A 35 -4.76 -22.27 1.70
C HIS A 35 -4.24 -22.24 3.14
N ASN A 36 -2.99 -22.67 3.36
CA ASN A 36 -2.35 -22.63 4.67
C ASN A 36 -2.12 -21.19 5.16
N LEU A 37 -1.63 -20.28 4.32
CA LEU A 37 -1.57 -18.85 4.68
C LEU A 37 -2.95 -18.37 5.09
N LYS A 38 -3.93 -18.55 4.21
CA LYS A 38 -5.27 -18.00 4.40
C LYS A 38 -5.90 -18.50 5.70
N LYS A 39 -5.70 -19.77 6.01
CA LYS A 39 -6.14 -20.38 7.26
C LYS A 39 -5.40 -19.80 8.46
N LEU A 40 -4.08 -19.62 8.36
CA LEU A 40 -3.26 -19.05 9.43
C LEU A 40 -3.63 -17.59 9.70
N ALA A 41 -3.65 -16.74 8.68
CA ALA A 41 -4.00 -15.33 8.80
C ALA A 41 -5.39 -15.17 9.43
N ARG A 42 -6.38 -15.95 8.98
CA ARG A 42 -7.72 -15.95 9.59
C ARG A 42 -7.73 -16.47 11.02
N GLY A 43 -6.98 -17.53 11.31
CA GLY A 43 -6.87 -18.11 12.66
C GLY A 43 -6.26 -17.14 13.67
N LEU A 44 -5.35 -16.27 13.21
CA LEU A 44 -4.72 -15.21 14.00
C LEU A 44 -5.48 -13.87 13.96
N GLY A 45 -6.64 -13.82 13.31
CA GLY A 45 -7.42 -12.57 13.18
C GLY A 45 -6.67 -11.46 12.45
N LEU A 46 -5.88 -11.80 11.43
CA LEU A 46 -5.07 -10.88 10.64
C LEU A 46 -5.67 -10.63 9.26
N HIS A 47 -5.42 -9.44 8.73
CA HIS A 47 -5.75 -9.08 7.36
C HIS A 47 -4.50 -9.07 6.48
N THR A 48 -4.65 -9.45 5.21
CA THR A 48 -3.58 -9.36 4.21
C THR A 48 -4.05 -8.57 3.01
N VAL A 49 -3.17 -7.73 2.45
CA VAL A 49 -3.47 -7.04 1.18
C VAL A 49 -3.70 -8.06 0.07
N CYS A 50 -3.00 -9.19 0.13
CA CYS A 50 -3.11 -10.27 -0.84
C CYS A 50 -4.57 -10.76 -0.98
N GLU A 51 -5.31 -10.86 0.13
CA GLU A 51 -6.74 -11.19 0.14
C GLU A 51 -7.62 -9.97 -0.15
N SER A 52 -7.43 -8.87 0.58
CA SER A 52 -8.30 -7.69 0.49
C SER A 52 -8.27 -7.02 -0.88
N ALA A 53 -7.16 -7.11 -1.61
CA ALA A 53 -6.98 -6.53 -2.94
C ALA A 53 -7.07 -7.56 -4.09
N GLN A 54 -7.43 -8.82 -3.80
CA GLN A 54 -7.52 -9.91 -4.81
C GLN A 54 -6.24 -10.02 -5.65
N CYS A 55 -5.08 -10.04 -5.00
CA CYS A 55 -3.79 -9.90 -5.66
C CYS A 55 -3.52 -11.09 -6.61
N PRO A 56 -3.26 -10.85 -7.91
CA PRO A 56 -2.95 -11.91 -8.86
C PRO A 56 -1.60 -12.60 -8.59
N ASN A 57 -0.70 -11.96 -7.84
CA ASN A 57 0.68 -12.42 -7.61
C ASN A 57 0.82 -13.28 -6.36
N ILE A 58 -0.27 -13.55 -5.65
CA ILE A 58 -0.24 -14.18 -4.33
C ILE A 58 0.53 -15.51 -4.34
N GLY A 59 0.34 -16.37 -5.35
CA GLY A 59 1.05 -17.66 -5.44
C GLY A 59 2.56 -17.50 -5.66
N GLU A 60 2.97 -16.53 -6.48
CA GLU A 60 4.39 -16.28 -6.77
C GLU A 60 5.11 -15.70 -5.55
N CYS A 61 4.56 -14.66 -4.91
CA CYS A 61 5.14 -14.05 -3.71
C CYS A 61 5.38 -15.10 -2.61
N TRP A 62 4.48 -16.07 -2.48
CA TRP A 62 4.61 -17.16 -1.51
C TRP A 62 5.76 -18.11 -1.79
N ASN A 63 6.00 -18.47 -3.05
CA ASN A 63 7.14 -19.31 -3.41
C ASN A 63 8.48 -18.64 -3.03
N HIS A 64 8.51 -17.31 -2.94
CA HIS A 64 9.66 -16.54 -2.48
C HIS A 64 9.68 -16.27 -0.96
N ARG A 65 8.74 -16.86 -0.20
CA ARG A 65 8.58 -16.65 1.24
C ARG A 65 8.40 -15.18 1.59
N THR A 66 7.47 -14.53 0.89
CA THR A 66 7.10 -13.12 1.08
C THR A 66 5.58 -12.97 1.19
N ALA A 67 5.15 -12.12 2.12
CA ALA A 67 3.74 -11.81 2.34
C ALA A 67 3.55 -10.33 2.69
N THR A 68 2.35 -9.81 2.43
CA THR A 68 1.96 -8.44 2.81
C THR A 68 0.81 -8.45 3.80
N PHE A 69 1.10 -8.05 5.04
CA PHE A 69 0.11 -7.90 6.11
C PHE A 69 -0.48 -6.49 6.10
N MET A 70 -1.77 -6.38 6.42
CA MET A 70 -2.49 -5.12 6.54
C MET A 70 -2.90 -4.93 8.00
N LEU A 71 -2.24 -3.99 8.67
CA LEU A 71 -2.49 -3.60 10.05
C LEU A 71 -3.72 -2.69 10.17
N LEU A 72 -4.19 -2.55 11.41
CA LEU A 72 -5.22 -1.61 11.85
C LEU A 72 -6.61 -1.95 11.29
N GLY A 73 -6.84 -3.25 11.01
CA GLY A 73 -8.09 -3.78 10.47
C GLY A 73 -8.25 -3.63 8.96
N ASP A 74 -9.50 -3.70 8.48
CA ASP A 74 -9.86 -3.65 7.06
C ASP A 74 -10.80 -2.50 6.68
N ILE A 75 -11.05 -1.57 7.60
CA ILE A 75 -11.87 -0.37 7.36
C ILE A 75 -10.98 0.87 7.34
N CYS A 76 -10.96 1.57 6.22
CA CYS A 76 -10.12 2.74 6.01
C CYS A 76 -10.91 4.05 6.15
N THR A 77 -10.33 5.06 6.80
CA THR A 77 -10.91 6.40 6.91
C THR A 77 -10.96 7.15 5.56
N ARG A 78 -10.17 6.72 4.57
CA ARG A 78 -10.01 7.39 3.27
C ARG A 78 -10.60 6.63 2.09
N ARG A 79 -11.26 7.36 1.20
CA ARG A 79 -12.00 6.84 0.03
C ARG A 79 -11.21 6.96 -1.29
N CYS A 80 -10.00 6.41 -1.36
CA CYS A 80 -9.22 6.42 -2.61
C CYS A 80 -9.96 5.64 -3.71
N GLY A 81 -10.11 6.24 -4.90
CA GLY A 81 -10.94 5.70 -5.98
C GLY A 81 -10.43 4.40 -6.60
N PHE A 82 -9.14 4.10 -6.43
CA PHE A 82 -8.52 2.86 -6.92
C PHE A 82 -8.58 1.71 -5.90
N CYS A 83 -8.88 1.99 -4.64
CA CYS A 83 -8.62 1.08 -3.53
C CYS A 83 -9.87 0.30 -3.12
N ALA A 84 -9.78 -1.03 -3.16
CA ALA A 84 -10.89 -1.96 -2.85
C ALA A 84 -11.22 -2.11 -1.35
N VAL A 85 -10.36 -1.63 -0.45
CA VAL A 85 -10.55 -1.75 1.00
C VAL A 85 -11.84 -1.04 1.44
N PRO A 86 -12.70 -1.66 2.29
CA PRO A 86 -13.89 -1.02 2.87
C PRO A 86 -13.61 0.35 3.51
N LYS A 87 -14.61 1.24 3.47
CA LYS A 87 -14.49 2.64 3.90
C LYS A 87 -15.46 2.93 5.04
N GLY A 88 -15.00 3.50 6.14
CA GLY A 88 -15.85 3.75 7.29
C GLY A 88 -15.10 4.21 8.53
N LYS A 89 -15.78 4.14 9.67
CA LYS A 89 -15.17 4.33 10.98
C LYS A 89 -14.45 3.03 11.37
N PRO A 90 -13.14 3.04 11.62
CA PRO A 90 -12.41 1.86 12.06
C PRO A 90 -12.76 1.49 13.51
N GLU A 91 -12.46 0.24 13.87
CA GLU A 91 -12.49 -0.23 15.25
C GLU A 91 -11.34 0.37 16.08
N ALA A 92 -11.38 0.14 17.40
CA ALA A 92 -10.28 0.52 18.28
C ALA A 92 -8.96 -0.15 17.84
N ILE A 93 -7.83 0.52 18.08
CA ILE A 93 -6.52 -0.05 17.79
C ILE A 93 -6.31 -1.29 18.66
N ASP A 94 -6.03 -2.42 18.01
CA ASP A 94 -5.63 -3.65 18.67
C ASP A 94 -4.10 -3.66 18.88
N TRP A 95 -3.69 -3.53 20.14
CA TRP A 95 -2.28 -3.46 20.52
C TRP A 95 -1.57 -4.84 20.53
N GLU A 96 -2.30 -5.94 20.40
CA GLU A 96 -1.75 -7.30 20.28
C GLU A 96 -1.59 -7.74 18.81
N GLU A 97 -2.09 -6.96 17.85
CA GLU A 97 -1.92 -7.22 16.41
C GLU A 97 -0.44 -7.39 16.01
N PRO A 98 0.52 -6.57 16.49
CA PRO A 98 1.94 -6.74 16.15
C PRO A 98 2.52 -8.12 16.46
N GLN A 99 2.13 -8.70 17.60
CA GLN A 99 2.61 -9.98 18.10
C GLN A 99 2.06 -11.11 17.24
N ARG A 100 0.78 -11.03 16.86
CA ARG A 100 0.16 -12.00 15.96
C ARG A 100 0.77 -11.93 14.56
N VAL A 101 1.12 -10.75 14.06
CA VAL A 101 1.88 -10.61 12.80
C VAL A 101 3.25 -11.27 12.92
N ALA A 102 3.98 -11.05 14.01
CA ALA A 102 5.28 -11.69 14.24
C ALA A 102 5.16 -13.23 14.32
N GLU A 103 4.14 -13.76 15.00
CA GLU A 103 3.83 -15.19 15.03
C GLU A 103 3.57 -15.74 13.63
N ALA A 104 2.79 -15.03 12.81
CA ALA A 104 2.54 -15.42 11.43
C ALA A 104 3.84 -15.44 10.61
N VAL A 105 4.67 -14.40 10.72
CA VAL A 105 5.97 -14.30 10.03
C VAL A 105 6.89 -15.48 10.39
N ALA A 106 6.99 -15.81 11.68
CA ALA A 106 7.81 -16.91 12.18
C ALA A 106 7.27 -18.28 11.72
N THR A 107 5.96 -18.51 11.88
CA THR A 107 5.28 -19.76 11.48
C THR A 107 5.45 -20.05 9.99
N LEU A 108 5.43 -19.01 9.17
CA LEU A 108 5.55 -19.10 7.71
C LEU A 108 7.02 -19.11 7.24
N GLY A 109 7.97 -18.89 8.15
CA GLY A 109 9.40 -18.82 7.84
C GLY A 109 9.73 -17.78 6.78
N LEU A 110 9.06 -16.61 6.81
CA LEU A 110 9.25 -15.56 5.79
C LEU A 110 10.67 -15.04 5.80
N LYS A 111 11.18 -14.72 4.60
CA LYS A 111 12.45 -14.02 4.42
C LYS A 111 12.28 -12.51 4.28
N HIS A 112 11.08 -12.10 3.87
CA HIS A 112 10.73 -10.71 3.67
C HIS A 112 9.25 -10.52 4.01
N ALA A 113 8.96 -9.68 5.00
CA ALA A 113 7.61 -9.30 5.38
C ALA A 113 7.36 -7.86 4.95
N VAL A 114 6.31 -7.64 4.15
CA VAL A 114 5.80 -6.30 3.88
C VAL A 114 4.66 -6.04 4.86
N VAL A 115 4.70 -4.91 5.54
CA VAL A 115 3.67 -4.49 6.49
C VAL A 115 3.09 -3.18 5.99
N THR A 116 1.78 -3.12 5.81
CA THR A 116 1.06 -1.89 5.47
C THR A 116 -0.13 -1.71 6.40
N SER A 117 -0.94 -0.68 6.20
CA SER A 117 -2.15 -0.47 6.99
C SER A 117 -3.23 0.22 6.18
N VAL A 118 -4.45 0.19 6.70
CA VAL A 118 -5.46 1.20 6.37
C VAL A 118 -5.04 2.57 6.89
N ASN A 119 -5.68 3.65 6.40
CA ASN A 119 -5.48 4.97 7.00
C ASN A 119 -6.29 5.06 8.30
N ARG A 120 -5.65 5.59 9.34
CA ARG A 120 -6.22 5.90 10.66
C ARG A 120 -6.10 7.40 10.91
N ASP A 121 -6.81 8.19 10.11
CA ASP A 121 -6.81 9.66 10.28
C ASP A 121 -7.40 10.09 11.64
N ASP A 122 -8.09 9.18 12.33
CA ASP A 122 -8.57 9.32 13.71
C ASP A 122 -7.47 9.16 14.76
N ASP A 123 -6.38 8.44 14.47
CA ASP A 123 -5.20 8.30 15.36
C ASP A 123 -3.93 7.91 14.58
N ASN A 124 -3.23 8.92 14.03
CA ASN A 124 -1.99 8.70 13.29
C ASN A 124 -0.84 8.19 14.18
N VAL A 125 -0.77 8.66 15.44
CA VAL A 125 0.32 8.30 16.36
C VAL A 125 0.14 6.86 16.82
N GLY A 126 -1.07 6.46 17.18
CA GLY A 126 -1.40 5.09 17.50
C GLY A 126 -1.12 4.15 16.32
N GLY A 127 -1.54 4.52 15.11
CA GLY A 127 -1.24 3.76 13.90
C GLY A 127 0.26 3.57 13.68
N ALA A 128 1.06 4.63 13.81
CA ALA A 128 2.52 4.55 13.69
C ALA A 128 3.18 3.68 14.78
N LYS A 129 2.66 3.71 16.02
CA LYS A 129 3.13 2.82 17.09
C LYS A 129 2.90 1.34 16.74
N VAL A 130 1.75 0.98 16.16
CA VAL A 130 1.51 -0.41 15.72
C VAL A 130 2.51 -0.85 14.65
N PHE A 131 2.83 0.02 13.67
CA PHE A 131 3.93 -0.27 12.74
C PHE A 131 5.26 -0.51 13.46
N ALA A 132 5.64 0.38 14.38
CA ALA A 132 6.88 0.28 15.12
C ALA A 132 6.98 -1.00 15.96
N GLU A 133 5.92 -1.34 16.70
CA GLU A 133 5.86 -2.57 17.48
C GLU A 133 5.88 -3.81 16.58
N THR A 134 5.25 -3.75 15.40
CA THR A 134 5.27 -4.88 14.45
C THR A 134 6.67 -5.14 13.94
N ILE A 135 7.43 -4.10 13.58
CA ILE A 135 8.83 -4.23 13.17
C ILE A 135 9.65 -4.87 14.30
N ARG A 136 9.49 -4.39 15.54
CA ARG A 136 10.24 -4.90 16.70
C ARG A 136 9.89 -6.36 17.01
N ALA A 137 8.60 -6.71 16.99
CA ALA A 137 8.14 -8.08 17.25
C ALA A 137 8.63 -9.07 16.17
N ILE A 138 8.60 -8.68 14.90
CA ILE A 138 9.15 -9.50 13.81
C ILE A 138 10.66 -9.67 14.00
N ARG A 139 11.41 -8.60 14.25
CA ARG A 139 12.87 -8.69 14.45
C ARG A 139 13.25 -9.54 15.66
N ALA A 140 12.46 -9.51 16.73
CA ALA A 140 12.71 -10.31 17.93
C ALA A 140 12.49 -11.81 17.70
N SER A 141 11.44 -12.18 16.96
CA SER A 141 11.07 -13.58 16.70
C SER A 141 11.80 -14.19 15.50
N THR A 142 12.07 -13.38 14.47
CA THR A 142 12.59 -13.81 13.17
C THR A 142 13.67 -12.81 12.68
N PRO A 143 14.86 -12.78 13.31
CA PRO A 143 15.87 -11.75 13.06
C PRO A 143 16.40 -11.69 11.61
N ASP A 144 16.33 -12.81 10.89
CA ASP A 144 16.75 -12.90 9.48
C ASP A 144 15.68 -12.41 8.48
N CYS A 145 14.45 -12.15 8.94
CA CYS A 145 13.39 -11.64 8.08
C CYS A 145 13.58 -10.13 7.89
N ARG A 146 13.67 -9.70 6.62
CA ARG A 146 13.61 -8.27 6.28
C ARG A 146 12.19 -7.74 6.44
N VAL A 147 12.06 -6.50 6.89
CA VAL A 147 10.78 -5.81 7.10
C VAL A 147 10.72 -4.56 6.22
N GLU A 148 9.85 -4.59 5.20
CA GLU A 148 9.44 -3.40 4.44
C GLU A 148 8.14 -2.87 5.02
N VAL A 149 8.06 -1.56 5.26
CA VAL A 149 6.79 -0.90 5.65
C VAL A 149 6.25 -0.06 4.52
N LEU A 150 4.99 -0.25 4.13
CA LEU A 150 4.24 0.64 3.24
C LEU A 150 3.28 1.48 4.08
N ILE A 151 3.70 2.70 4.41
CA ILE A 151 3.00 3.56 5.37
C ILE A 151 1.98 4.51 4.70
N PRO A 152 0.95 4.97 5.43
CA PRO A 152 0.13 6.11 5.01
C PRO A 152 0.93 7.42 5.05
N ASP A 153 0.31 8.53 4.62
CA ASP A 153 0.97 9.85 4.61
C ASP A 153 0.97 10.55 5.99
N PHE A 154 0.37 9.91 7.01
CA PHE A 154 0.14 10.42 8.37
C PHE A 154 -0.39 11.86 8.43
N GLN A 155 -1.16 12.28 7.41
CA GLN A 155 -1.64 13.65 7.21
C GLN A 155 -0.52 14.72 7.16
N GLY A 156 0.74 14.31 7.00
CA GLY A 156 1.92 15.18 6.99
C GLY A 156 2.55 15.42 8.36
N LEU A 157 2.07 14.74 9.40
CA LEU A 157 2.63 14.81 10.75
C LEU A 157 4.00 14.13 10.78
N GLU A 158 4.99 14.77 11.41
CA GLU A 158 6.35 14.25 11.47
C GLU A 158 6.52 13.19 12.56
N GLU A 159 5.85 13.34 13.70
CA GLU A 159 5.96 12.42 14.84
C GLU A 159 5.66 10.95 14.44
N PRO A 160 4.53 10.64 13.77
CA PRO A 160 4.27 9.29 13.28
C PRO A 160 5.38 8.73 12.37
N LEU A 161 5.92 9.55 11.46
CA LEU A 161 7.03 9.13 10.59
C LEU A 161 8.28 8.79 11.40
N ARG A 162 8.62 9.61 12.42
CA ARG A 162 9.77 9.36 13.29
C ARG A 162 9.61 8.07 14.09
N ILE A 163 8.43 7.83 14.66
CA ILE A 163 8.11 6.59 15.39
C ILE A 163 8.40 5.35 14.54
N VAL A 164 7.95 5.35 13.27
CA VAL A 164 8.19 4.21 12.36
C VAL A 164 9.68 4.09 12.02
N LEU A 165 10.36 5.20 11.72
CA LEU A 165 11.78 5.19 11.37
C LEU A 165 12.70 4.75 12.52
N GLU A 166 12.37 5.13 13.76
CA GLU A 166 13.09 4.72 14.96
C GLU A 166 13.01 3.21 15.21
N ALA A 167 11.97 2.54 14.70
CA ALA A 167 11.89 1.08 14.70
C ALA A 167 12.79 0.41 13.65
N ARG A 168 13.45 1.20 12.78
CA ARG A 168 14.44 0.76 11.77
C ARG A 168 13.88 -0.31 10.82
N PRO A 169 12.86 -0.01 10.00
CA PRO A 169 12.49 -0.90 8.90
C PRO A 169 13.66 -1.02 7.91
N ASP A 170 13.76 -2.15 7.21
CA ASP A 170 14.79 -2.33 6.17
C ASP A 170 14.48 -1.51 4.92
N VAL A 171 13.18 -1.30 4.63
CA VAL A 171 12.69 -0.42 3.56
C VAL A 171 11.49 0.37 4.08
N LEU A 172 11.53 1.70 3.89
CA LEU A 172 10.36 2.56 4.10
C LEU A 172 9.73 2.91 2.74
N ASN A 173 8.52 2.44 2.53
CA ASN A 173 7.75 2.61 1.31
C ASN A 173 6.58 3.59 1.55
N HIS A 174 6.42 4.55 0.66
CA HIS A 174 5.21 5.35 0.55
C HIS A 174 4.93 5.67 -0.92
N ASN A 175 3.82 5.16 -1.44
CA ASN A 175 3.49 5.31 -2.85
C ASN A 175 2.98 6.71 -3.19
N THR A 176 3.36 7.20 -4.38
CA THR A 176 2.74 8.37 -5.03
C THR A 176 1.44 7.97 -5.73
N GLU A 177 1.33 6.73 -6.20
CA GLU A 177 0.22 6.10 -6.92
C GLU A 177 -0.09 6.67 -8.30
N THR A 178 -0.04 7.99 -8.50
CA THR A 178 -0.41 8.64 -9.75
C THR A 178 0.25 10.03 -9.89
N VAL A 179 0.09 10.62 -11.07
CA VAL A 179 0.55 11.97 -11.42
C VAL A 179 -0.26 13.09 -10.73
N PRO A 180 0.31 14.30 -10.53
CA PRO A 180 -0.31 15.40 -9.77
C PRO A 180 -1.72 15.79 -10.24
N ARG A 181 -1.96 15.81 -11.55
CA ARG A 181 -3.26 16.17 -12.15
C ARG A 181 -4.39 15.25 -11.70
N LEU A 182 -4.11 13.95 -11.57
CA LEU A 182 -5.09 12.92 -11.18
C LEU A 182 -5.21 12.73 -9.67
N TYR A 183 -4.29 13.31 -8.89
CA TYR A 183 -4.08 12.97 -7.49
C TYR A 183 -5.34 13.12 -6.63
N ARG A 184 -6.09 14.22 -6.81
CA ARG A 184 -7.32 14.47 -6.04
C ARG A 184 -8.42 13.47 -6.34
N ALA A 185 -8.53 13.03 -7.60
CA ALA A 185 -9.55 12.06 -8.02
C ALA A 185 -9.19 10.63 -7.56
N VAL A 186 -7.90 10.28 -7.63
CA VAL A 186 -7.41 8.94 -7.31
C VAL A 186 -7.23 8.75 -5.80
N ARG A 187 -6.70 9.75 -5.09
CA ARG A 187 -6.29 9.65 -3.67
C ARG A 187 -7.01 10.64 -2.77
N SER A 188 -8.21 10.27 -2.31
CA SER A 188 -8.96 11.06 -1.33
C SER A 188 -8.12 11.31 -0.06
N GLY A 189 -8.00 12.59 0.34
CA GLY A 189 -7.28 13.02 1.56
C GLY A 189 -5.77 13.19 1.42
N ALA A 190 -5.15 12.64 0.37
CA ALA A 190 -3.72 12.77 0.12
C ALA A 190 -3.39 14.06 -0.66
N ARG A 191 -2.12 14.50 -0.59
CA ARG A 191 -1.55 15.58 -1.42
C ARG A 191 -0.22 15.14 -2.03
N TYR A 192 0.01 15.46 -3.30
CA TYR A 192 1.23 15.05 -4.01
C TYR A 192 2.49 15.58 -3.32
N GLN A 193 2.51 16.88 -3.02
CA GLN A 193 3.63 17.50 -2.31
C GLN A 193 3.87 16.88 -0.93
N ARG A 194 2.81 16.55 -0.18
CA ARG A 194 2.96 15.89 1.13
C ARG A 194 3.67 14.53 1.01
N THR A 195 3.35 13.75 -0.01
CA THR A 195 4.02 12.47 -0.28
C THR A 195 5.50 12.67 -0.58
N LEU A 196 5.82 13.65 -1.41
CA LEU A 196 7.20 14.01 -1.71
C LEU A 196 7.98 14.48 -0.47
N ASP A 197 7.35 15.34 0.34
CA ASP A 197 7.93 15.84 1.58
C ASP A 197 8.15 14.71 2.59
N LEU A 198 7.22 13.74 2.67
CA LEU A 198 7.35 12.57 3.54
C LEU A 198 8.59 11.74 3.17
N LEU A 199 8.78 11.46 1.89
CA LEU A 199 9.91 10.66 1.40
C LEU A 199 11.24 11.39 1.62
N ALA A 200 11.28 12.71 1.38
CA ALA A 200 12.45 13.54 1.67
C ALA A 200 12.76 13.60 3.18
N LYS A 201 11.73 13.74 4.03
CA LYS A 201 11.88 13.72 5.50
C LYS A 201 12.37 12.36 5.99
N ALA A 202 11.95 11.25 5.38
CA ALA A 202 12.44 9.93 5.75
C ALA A 202 13.96 9.82 5.59
N LYS A 203 14.51 10.30 4.46
CA LYS A 203 15.96 10.39 4.25
C LYS A 203 16.65 11.33 5.24
N LYS A 204 16.01 12.44 5.60
CA LYS A 204 16.54 13.40 6.58
C LYS A 204 16.59 12.81 7.99
N PHE A 205 15.54 12.12 8.43
CA PHE A 205 15.40 11.61 9.79
C PHE A 205 16.15 10.30 10.01
N SER A 206 16.31 9.47 8.98
CA SER A 206 17.07 8.24 9.02
C SER A 206 18.02 8.15 7.82
N PRO A 207 19.18 8.84 7.88
CA PRO A 207 20.19 8.74 6.83
C PRO A 207 20.58 7.27 6.62
N GLY A 208 20.44 6.78 5.39
CA GLY A 208 20.73 5.39 5.02
C GLY A 208 19.51 4.45 4.98
N VAL A 209 18.32 4.88 5.42
CA VAL A 209 17.10 4.10 5.18
C VAL A 209 16.85 3.98 3.68
N VAL A 210 16.54 2.77 3.21
CA VAL A 210 16.12 2.56 1.83
C VAL A 210 14.67 3.06 1.71
N THR A 211 14.41 4.01 0.83
CA THR A 211 13.07 4.51 0.53
C THR A 211 12.55 3.97 -0.79
N LYS A 212 11.25 3.71 -0.81
CA LYS A 212 10.55 3.16 -1.97
C LYS A 212 9.28 3.94 -2.24
N SER A 213 8.91 4.02 -3.52
CA SER A 213 7.59 4.47 -3.94
C SER A 213 7.06 3.61 -5.08
N GLY A 214 5.79 3.79 -5.42
CA GLY A 214 5.09 3.08 -6.46
C GLY A 214 4.13 3.98 -7.20
N VAL A 215 3.97 3.72 -8.50
CA VAL A 215 3.02 4.38 -9.39
C VAL A 215 2.21 3.34 -10.14
N MET A 216 0.90 3.57 -10.23
CA MET A 216 0.03 2.80 -11.10
C MET A 216 -0.12 3.51 -12.44
N VAL A 217 -0.08 2.73 -13.53
CA VAL A 217 -0.33 3.21 -14.89
C VAL A 217 -1.70 2.75 -15.39
N GLY A 218 -2.27 3.48 -16.35
CA GLY A 218 -3.60 3.22 -16.91
C GLY A 218 -4.74 3.89 -16.14
N LEU A 219 -4.46 4.96 -15.39
CA LEU A 219 -5.46 5.81 -14.73
C LEU A 219 -5.82 7.06 -15.56
N GLY A 220 -5.13 7.27 -16.68
CA GLY A 220 -5.33 8.39 -17.60
C GLY A 220 -4.19 9.42 -17.59
N GLU A 221 -3.05 9.05 -17.00
CA GLU A 221 -1.78 9.78 -17.06
C GLU A 221 -1.11 9.66 -18.42
N SER A 222 -0.32 10.67 -18.81
CA SER A 222 0.59 10.56 -19.94
C SER A 222 1.97 10.05 -19.51
N THR A 223 2.75 9.56 -20.47
CA THR A 223 4.15 9.17 -20.23
C THR A 223 4.99 10.35 -19.75
N ASP A 224 4.77 11.56 -20.29
CA ASP A 224 5.51 12.74 -19.86
C ASP A 224 5.22 13.08 -18.39
N GLU A 225 3.95 13.01 -17.97
CA GLU A 225 3.57 13.21 -16.58
C GLU A 225 4.21 12.17 -15.65
N LEU A 226 4.32 10.92 -16.10
CA LEU A 226 5.03 9.86 -15.35
C LEU A 226 6.52 10.16 -15.22
N VAL A 227 7.18 10.60 -16.29
CA VAL A 227 8.60 10.97 -16.27
C VAL A 227 8.85 12.13 -15.29
N GLU A 228 7.95 13.12 -15.21
CA GLU A 228 8.04 14.16 -14.18
C GLU A 228 7.96 13.57 -12.77
N VAL A 229 7.04 12.64 -12.51
CA VAL A 229 6.96 11.96 -11.20
C VAL A 229 8.26 11.21 -10.89
N PHE A 230 8.89 10.58 -11.87
CA PHE A 230 10.15 9.85 -11.67
C PHE A 230 11.29 10.80 -11.35
N ARG A 231 11.39 11.94 -12.04
CA ARG A 231 12.36 12.99 -11.70
C ARG A 231 12.10 13.54 -10.32
N ASP A 232 10.83 13.76 -9.96
CA ASP A 232 10.48 14.25 -8.64
C ASP A 232 10.95 13.27 -7.54
N LEU A 233 10.68 11.98 -7.68
CA LEU A 233 11.13 10.97 -6.74
C LEU A 233 12.67 10.87 -6.69
N GLY A 234 13.34 10.88 -7.84
CA GLY A 234 14.80 10.86 -7.93
C GLY A 234 15.46 12.07 -7.27
N ASN A 235 14.92 13.28 -7.47
CA ASN A 235 15.41 14.52 -6.85
C ASN A 235 15.30 14.52 -5.32
N ARG A 236 14.48 13.62 -4.75
CA ARG A 236 14.29 13.46 -3.30
C ARG A 236 15.01 12.22 -2.76
N GLY A 237 15.84 11.59 -3.59
CA GLY A 237 16.68 10.46 -3.22
C GLY A 237 15.89 9.17 -2.98
N VAL A 238 14.76 8.97 -3.64
CA VAL A 238 14.05 7.69 -3.55
C VAL A 238 14.85 6.59 -4.25
N ASP A 239 15.12 5.48 -3.55
CA ASP A 239 16.03 4.44 -4.06
C ASP A 239 15.31 3.44 -4.97
N LEU A 240 14.06 3.12 -4.66
CA LEU A 240 13.29 2.08 -5.33
C LEU A 240 11.97 2.65 -5.89
N LEU A 241 11.66 2.29 -7.14
CA LEU A 241 10.41 2.64 -7.78
C LEU A 241 9.75 1.39 -8.37
N THR A 242 8.47 1.20 -8.06
CA THR A 242 7.63 0.20 -8.75
C THR A 242 6.66 0.89 -9.71
N VAL A 243 6.48 0.31 -10.89
CA VAL A 243 5.51 0.75 -11.89
C VAL A 243 4.62 -0.44 -12.23
N GLY A 244 3.32 -0.33 -11.95
CA GLY A 244 2.37 -1.43 -12.13
C GLY A 244 1.11 -1.00 -12.87
N GLN A 245 0.50 -1.91 -13.61
CA GLN A 245 -0.79 -1.65 -14.28
C GLN A 245 -1.92 -1.56 -13.25
N TYR A 246 -2.70 -0.47 -13.28
CA TYR A 246 -3.94 -0.36 -12.52
C TYR A 246 -4.94 -1.42 -13.01
N LEU A 247 -5.51 -2.17 -12.07
CA LEU A 247 -6.58 -3.12 -12.31
C LEU A 247 -7.82 -2.66 -11.57
N ARG A 248 -8.87 -2.33 -12.32
CA ARG A 248 -10.15 -1.91 -11.76
C ARG A 248 -10.73 -3.03 -10.86
N PRO A 249 -10.95 -2.78 -9.55
CA PRO A 249 -11.42 -3.82 -8.63
C PRO A 249 -12.85 -4.29 -8.90
N SER A 250 -13.74 -3.40 -9.36
CA SER A 250 -15.16 -3.67 -9.64
C SER A 250 -15.70 -2.89 -10.84
#